data_AF-A0A971JSZ9-F1
#
_entry.id   AF-A0A971JSZ9-F1
#
_cell.length_a   1.000
_cell.length_b   1.000
_cell.length_c   1.000
_cell.angle_alpha   90.00
_cell.angle_beta   90.00
_cell.angle_gamma   90.00
#
_symmetry.space_group_name_H-M   'P 1'
#
loop_
_entity.id
_entity.type
_entity.pdbx_description
1 polymer ?
#
loop_
_entity_poly.entity_id
_entity_poly.type
_entity_poly.pdbx_seq_one_letter_code
_entity_poly.pdbx_strand_id
1 'polypeptide(L)'
;MKHLFITLLFLMTVCFASASTRNIESPEYMSLNANGVHIDRVEFEKHQTTLYFSINQKEGNSFRFLKSTHLIDEQGHRYRMKKCDGFKIGEWTIADKDGVKNVSISFEPLPEDTRVFDCVEGPDRFFTFQFYGIREKGQTWDVFSRETVMDNAFDDSFFQADTVYVTGRIANVRKDLKNKVYRESLPNSQQFLLQQYRENNGVYDLIYVEKDGTFSFKTIVATPCMDLINIADTRILALLIPGDHLHLEINNLGEYNQQVTAQSDHGDYSRLLANHPFFYDRDIISPAPPLSSDSGMIALQTWSQLREKQEKNLEICRYIAVKNHFSPTEEKLLRMTVETNDALLSLSGMRNAISAKFGRTRQTLWGRCTDATPKLSTNDT
;
A
#
# COMPACT_ATOMS: atom_id res chain seq x y z
N MET A 1 -1.38 68.13 5.72
CA MET A 1 -0.56 67.06 6.34
C MET A 1 -1.36 66.08 7.19
N LYS A 2 -2.27 66.50 8.09
CA LYS A 2 -3.11 65.57 8.89
C LYS A 2 -4.03 64.67 8.06
N HIS A 3 -4.64 65.19 7.00
CA HIS A 3 -5.52 64.38 6.13
C HIS A 3 -4.78 63.39 5.22
N LEU A 4 -3.51 63.66 4.88
CA LEU A 4 -2.66 62.78 4.09
C LEU A 4 -2.16 61.58 4.92
N PHE A 5 -1.89 61.81 6.21
CA PHE A 5 -1.50 60.75 7.15
C PHE A 5 -2.66 59.79 7.46
N ILE A 6 -3.89 60.32 7.60
CA ILE A 6 -5.09 59.52 7.86
C ILE A 6 -5.47 58.67 6.62
N THR A 7 -5.32 59.21 5.41
CA THR A 7 -5.54 58.42 4.18
C THR A 7 -4.48 57.34 3.97
N LEU A 8 -3.22 57.59 4.31
CA LEU A 8 -2.17 56.57 4.27
C LEU A 8 -2.38 55.47 5.31
N LEU A 9 -2.89 55.82 6.51
CA LEU A 9 -3.23 54.86 7.56
C LEU A 9 -4.43 53.98 7.18
N PHE A 10 -5.41 54.55 6.47
CA PHE A 10 -6.58 53.83 5.95
C PHE A 10 -6.21 52.94 4.74
N LEU A 11 -5.24 53.33 3.90
CA LEU A 11 -4.72 52.48 2.83
C LEU A 11 -3.90 51.30 3.38
N MET A 12 -3.13 51.51 4.45
CA MET A 12 -2.37 50.44 5.14
C MET A 12 -3.28 49.42 5.83
N THR A 13 -4.44 49.82 6.37
CA THR A 13 -5.41 48.88 6.97
C THR A 13 -6.24 48.11 5.92
N VAL A 14 -6.43 48.65 4.72
CA VAL A 14 -7.08 47.96 3.59
C VAL A 14 -6.10 47.05 2.83
N CYS A 15 -4.78 47.18 3.05
CA CYS A 15 -3.77 46.26 2.54
C CYS A 15 -3.54 44.99 3.39
N PHE A 16 -4.33 44.75 4.43
CA PHE A 16 -4.63 43.36 4.80
C PHE A 16 -5.58 42.81 3.73
N ALA A 17 -5.03 42.56 2.54
CA ALA A 17 -5.63 41.59 1.65
C ALA A 17 -5.80 40.33 2.51
N SER A 18 -7.04 40.04 2.89
CA SER A 18 -7.40 38.71 3.37
C SER A 18 -6.92 37.80 2.27
N ALA A 19 -5.76 37.17 2.47
CA ALA A 19 -5.28 36.13 1.56
C ALA A 19 -6.48 35.19 1.44
N SER A 20 -7.09 35.11 0.25
CA SER A 20 -8.28 34.31 0.11
C SER A 20 -7.84 32.87 0.35
N THR A 21 -8.18 32.35 1.51
CA THR A 21 -7.95 30.94 1.83
C THR A 21 -8.83 30.16 0.88
N ARG A 22 -8.22 29.58 -0.15
CA ARG A 22 -8.92 28.63 -1.01
C ARG A 22 -9.17 27.40 -0.15
N ASN A 23 -10.43 26.99 -0.07
CA ASN A 23 -10.83 25.82 0.69
C ASN A 23 -11.50 24.83 -0.26
N ILE A 24 -11.23 23.54 -0.07
CA ILE A 24 -11.96 22.46 -0.73
C ILE A 24 -12.79 21.76 0.34
N GLU A 25 -14.10 21.94 0.28
CA GLU A 25 -15.05 21.25 1.15
C GLU A 25 -15.42 19.90 0.55
N SER A 26 -15.41 18.84 1.36
CA SER A 26 -15.75 17.47 0.95
C SER A 26 -15.04 17.05 -0.36
N PRO A 27 -13.70 17.02 -0.37
CA PRO A 27 -12.93 16.70 -1.57
C PRO A 27 -13.26 15.32 -2.13
N GLU A 28 -13.12 15.18 -3.45
CA GLU A 28 -13.10 13.86 -4.10
C GLU A 28 -11.68 13.29 -4.09
N TYR A 29 -11.55 11.99 -3.85
CA TYR A 29 -10.29 11.27 -3.88
C TYR A 29 -10.51 9.75 -4.03
N MET A 30 -9.49 9.05 -4.50
CA MET A 30 -9.36 7.60 -4.34
C MET A 30 -8.56 7.29 -3.08
N SER A 31 -8.74 6.11 -2.50
CA SER A 31 -8.04 5.75 -1.27
C SER A 31 -7.70 4.27 -1.16
N LEU A 32 -6.57 3.99 -0.48
CA LEU A 32 -6.13 2.68 -0.05
C LEU A 32 -5.88 2.68 1.46
N ASN A 33 -6.26 1.58 2.12
CA ASN A 33 -6.15 1.36 3.58
C ASN A 33 -6.84 2.40 4.48
N ALA A 34 -7.57 3.37 3.93
CA ALA A 34 -8.23 4.45 4.66
C ALA A 34 -9.69 4.15 5.04
N ASN A 35 -10.03 2.88 5.29
CA ASN A 35 -11.39 2.50 5.69
C ASN A 35 -11.77 3.23 6.98
N GLY A 36 -12.81 4.07 6.94
CA GLY A 36 -13.23 4.88 8.08
C GLY A 36 -12.36 6.10 8.37
N VAL A 37 -11.45 6.49 7.48
CA VAL A 37 -10.71 7.77 7.56
C VAL A 37 -11.10 8.62 6.36
N HIS A 38 -11.68 9.79 6.63
CA HIS A 38 -12.21 10.68 5.61
C HIS A 38 -11.56 12.05 5.69
N ILE A 39 -11.23 12.63 4.54
CA ILE A 39 -10.84 14.04 4.42
C ILE A 39 -12.13 14.84 4.29
N ASP A 40 -12.42 15.67 5.29
CA ASP A 40 -13.63 16.49 5.32
C ASP A 40 -13.40 17.81 4.56
N ARG A 41 -12.19 18.36 4.68
CA ARG A 41 -11.86 19.68 4.14
C ARG A 41 -10.36 19.85 3.93
N VAL A 42 -9.98 20.66 2.95
CA VAL A 42 -8.62 21.14 2.72
C VAL A 42 -8.61 22.65 2.77
N GLU A 43 -7.67 23.24 3.51
CA GLU A 43 -7.41 24.68 3.51
C GLU A 43 -6.03 24.98 2.95
N PHE A 44 -5.96 25.91 2.00
CA PHE A 44 -4.73 26.41 1.41
C PHE A 44 -4.42 27.78 2.02
N GLU A 45 -3.35 27.86 2.80
CA GLU A 45 -2.86 29.09 3.38
C GLU A 45 -1.45 29.40 2.85
N LYS A 46 -1.06 30.69 2.90
CA LYS A 46 0.25 31.16 2.43
C LYS A 46 1.44 30.39 3.02
N HIS A 47 1.29 29.85 4.22
CA HIS A 47 2.39 29.21 4.97
C HIS A 47 2.17 27.73 5.26
N GLN A 48 1.01 27.16 4.95
CA GLN A 48 0.71 25.75 5.15
C GLN A 48 -0.50 25.31 4.33
N THR A 49 -0.59 24.02 4.07
CA THR A 49 -1.84 23.37 3.64
C THR A 49 -2.31 22.50 4.78
N THR A 50 -3.58 22.59 5.15
CA THR A 50 -4.16 21.82 6.26
C THR A 50 -5.25 20.90 5.76
N LEU A 51 -5.15 19.61 6.08
CA LEU A 51 -6.20 18.62 5.84
C LEU A 51 -6.94 18.37 7.15
N TYR A 52 -8.27 18.41 7.08
CA TYR A 52 -9.17 18.10 8.18
C TYR A 52 -9.76 16.71 7.97
N PHE A 53 -9.80 15.92 9.04
CA PHE A 53 -10.22 14.52 8.96
C PHE A 53 -11.30 14.17 9.98
N SER A 54 -12.16 13.25 9.56
CA SER A 54 -13.05 12.47 10.41
C SER A 54 -12.61 11.00 10.40
N ILE A 55 -12.44 10.43 11.59
CA ILE A 55 -11.99 9.05 11.77
C ILE A 55 -13.09 8.23 12.44
N ASN A 56 -13.86 7.52 11.63
CA ASN A 56 -14.95 6.63 12.03
C ASN A 56 -14.46 5.18 12.06
N GLN A 57 -13.58 4.89 13.02
CA GLN A 57 -13.14 3.53 13.31
C GLN A 57 -14.07 2.87 14.33
N LYS A 58 -14.17 1.54 14.30
CA LYS A 58 -14.89 0.79 15.35
C LYS A 58 -14.22 1.04 16.70
N GLU A 59 -15.02 1.23 17.75
CA GLU A 59 -14.52 1.38 19.12
C GLU A 59 -13.52 0.28 19.48
N GLY A 60 -12.39 0.67 20.08
CA GLY A 60 -11.31 -0.23 20.45
C GLY A 60 -10.30 -0.53 19.33
N ASN A 61 -10.60 -0.18 18.07
CA ASN A 61 -9.61 -0.27 17.01
C ASN A 61 -8.48 0.75 17.24
N SER A 62 -7.24 0.34 16.98
CA SER A 62 -6.08 1.21 17.03
C SER A 62 -5.70 1.70 15.63
N PHE A 63 -5.39 2.99 15.52
CA PHE A 63 -4.86 3.60 14.30
C PHE A 63 -3.68 4.52 14.64
N ARG A 64 -2.92 4.91 13.61
CA ARG A 64 -1.80 5.82 13.75
C ARG A 64 -1.56 6.50 12.40
N PHE A 65 -1.13 7.76 12.43
CA PHE A 65 -0.44 8.39 11.30
C PHE A 65 1.06 8.45 11.58
N LEU A 66 1.88 8.03 10.61
CA LEU A 66 3.33 8.12 10.68
C LEU A 66 3.81 9.57 10.55
N LYS A 67 4.93 9.88 11.22
CA LYS A 67 5.58 11.20 11.14
C LYS A 67 6.04 11.57 9.73
N SER A 68 6.24 10.58 8.87
CA SER A 68 6.63 10.72 7.47
C SER A 68 5.45 10.89 6.51
N THR A 69 4.24 11.16 7.01
CA THR A 69 3.08 11.52 6.17
C THR A 69 3.38 12.83 5.43
N HIS A 70 3.03 12.89 4.15
CA HIS A 70 3.33 14.03 3.29
C HIS A 70 2.33 14.19 2.15
N LEU A 71 2.29 15.40 1.58
CA LEU A 71 1.55 15.66 0.35
C LEU A 71 2.45 15.52 -0.88
N ILE A 72 1.85 15.17 -2.01
CA ILE A 72 2.55 15.09 -3.30
C ILE A 72 1.74 15.83 -4.37
N ASP A 73 2.31 16.89 -4.96
CA ASP A 73 1.66 17.63 -6.05
C ASP A 73 1.68 16.85 -7.38
N GLU A 74 1.15 17.46 -8.44
CA GLU A 74 1.07 16.85 -9.78
C GLU A 74 2.46 16.64 -10.41
N GLN A 75 3.45 17.42 -10.02
CA GLN A 75 4.83 17.33 -10.50
C GLN A 75 5.69 16.36 -9.66
N GLY A 76 5.13 15.78 -8.60
CA GLY A 76 5.81 14.83 -7.73
C GLY A 76 6.62 15.47 -6.61
N HIS A 77 6.51 16.78 -6.39
CA HIS A 77 7.17 17.43 -5.25
C HIS A 77 6.49 17.01 -3.94
N ARG A 78 7.30 16.76 -2.91
CA ARG A 78 6.82 16.31 -1.60
C ARG A 78 6.81 17.45 -0.60
N TYR A 79 5.69 17.59 0.11
CA TYR A 79 5.46 18.64 1.11
C TYR A 79 5.34 17.98 2.48
N ARG A 80 6.31 18.25 3.36
CA ARG A 80 6.38 17.53 4.64
C ARG A 80 5.27 17.98 5.58
N MET A 81 4.81 17.05 6.41
CA MET A 81 3.96 17.40 7.56
C MET A 81 4.73 18.27 8.56
N LYS A 82 4.04 19.27 9.10
CA LYS A 82 4.53 20.20 10.13
C LYS A 82 3.92 19.92 11.49
N LYS A 83 2.61 19.66 11.54
CA LYS A 83 1.85 19.56 12.79
C LYS A 83 0.66 18.63 12.61
N CYS A 84 0.25 18.01 13.71
CA CYS A 84 -0.99 17.26 13.84
C CYS A 84 -1.70 17.74 15.11
N ASP A 85 -2.99 18.06 15.00
CA ASP A 85 -3.89 18.36 16.10
C ASP A 85 -4.97 17.27 16.20
N GLY A 86 -5.36 16.92 17.43
CA GLY A 86 -6.35 15.88 17.73
C GLY A 86 -5.76 14.60 18.33
N PHE A 87 -4.54 14.21 17.96
CA PHE A 87 -3.81 13.10 18.59
C PHE A 87 -2.28 13.24 18.43
N LYS A 88 -1.53 12.37 19.10
CA LYS A 88 -0.07 12.36 19.05
C LYS A 88 0.46 11.59 17.85
N ILE A 89 1.10 12.30 16.93
CA ILE A 89 1.62 11.73 15.69
C ILE A 89 2.73 10.69 15.94
N GLY A 90 2.71 9.59 15.18
CA GLY A 90 3.65 8.48 15.32
C GLY A 90 3.32 7.50 16.46
N GLU A 91 2.24 7.72 17.21
CA GLU A 91 1.78 6.84 18.28
C GLU A 91 0.43 6.21 17.94
N TRP A 92 0.21 5.00 18.46
CA TRP A 92 -1.07 4.32 18.32
C TRP A 92 -2.13 5.05 19.16
N THR A 93 -3.24 5.38 18.52
CA THR A 93 -4.42 6.00 19.12
C THR A 93 -5.57 4.99 19.04
N ILE A 94 -6.28 4.79 20.14
CA ILE A 94 -7.45 3.90 20.19
C ILE A 94 -8.68 4.74 19.88
N ALA A 95 -9.49 4.29 18.92
CA ALA A 95 -10.76 4.92 18.60
C ALA A 95 -11.74 4.74 19.75
N ASP A 96 -12.37 5.84 20.17
CA ASP A 96 -13.47 5.82 21.11
C ASP A 96 -14.80 5.43 20.41
N LYS A 97 -15.89 5.38 21.19
CA LYS A 97 -17.23 5.04 20.71
C LYS A 97 -17.79 6.00 19.65
N ASP A 98 -17.33 7.26 19.64
CA ASP A 98 -17.84 8.34 18.79
C ASP A 98 -16.95 8.58 17.56
N GLY A 99 -15.85 7.81 17.44
CA GLY A 99 -14.77 8.04 16.50
C GLY A 99 -13.90 9.23 16.90
N VAL A 100 -12.78 9.43 16.19
CA VAL A 100 -11.93 10.61 16.43
C VAL A 100 -12.35 11.73 15.48
N LYS A 101 -12.88 12.81 16.07
CA LYS A 101 -13.33 14.01 15.36
C LYS A 101 -12.33 15.15 15.54
N ASN A 102 -12.41 16.16 14.67
CA ASN A 102 -11.59 17.38 14.72
C ASN A 102 -10.08 17.12 14.62
N VAL A 103 -9.70 16.10 13.83
CA VAL A 103 -8.29 15.87 13.49
C VAL A 103 -7.90 16.84 12.39
N SER A 104 -6.74 17.49 12.53
CA SER A 104 -6.14 18.23 11.43
C SER A 104 -4.65 17.98 11.33
N ILE A 105 -4.15 17.92 10.10
CA ILE A 105 -2.73 17.76 9.81
C ILE A 105 -2.32 18.90 8.88
N SER A 106 -1.35 19.70 9.34
CA SER A 106 -0.78 20.81 8.58
C SER A 106 0.54 20.40 7.93
N PHE A 107 0.74 20.80 6.69
CA PHE A 107 1.89 20.50 5.84
C PHE A 107 2.60 21.77 5.38
N GLU A 108 3.73 21.62 4.69
CA GLU A 108 4.25 22.69 3.84
C GLU A 108 3.20 23.16 2.82
N PRO A 109 3.17 24.47 2.49
CA PRO A 109 2.14 25.01 1.63
C PRO A 109 2.28 24.44 0.23
N LEU A 110 1.20 23.87 -0.28
CA LEU A 110 1.04 23.61 -1.71
C LEU A 110 0.93 24.96 -2.47
N PRO A 111 1.38 25.03 -3.73
CA PRO A 111 1.06 26.14 -4.62
C PRO A 111 -0.45 26.44 -4.63
N GLU A 112 -0.84 27.72 -4.62
CA GLU A 112 -2.24 28.15 -4.53
C GLU A 112 -3.11 27.60 -5.68
N ASP A 113 -2.51 27.43 -6.85
CA ASP A 113 -3.11 26.90 -8.07
C ASP A 113 -3.14 25.36 -8.12
N THR A 114 -2.70 24.66 -7.07
CA THR A 114 -2.70 23.18 -7.02
C THR A 114 -4.11 22.65 -7.15
N ARG A 115 -4.37 21.86 -8.19
CA ARG A 115 -5.70 21.37 -8.52
C ARG A 115 -5.93 19.95 -8.03
N VAL A 116 -4.89 19.13 -8.08
CA VAL A 116 -4.93 17.73 -7.70
C VAL A 116 -3.66 17.43 -6.91
N PHE A 117 -3.77 16.68 -5.82
CA PHE A 117 -2.60 16.24 -5.05
C PHE A 117 -2.89 14.94 -4.30
N ASP A 118 -1.85 14.30 -3.79
CA ASP A 118 -1.97 13.09 -2.97
C ASP A 118 -1.62 13.39 -1.51
N CYS A 119 -2.09 12.53 -0.61
CA CYS A 119 -1.60 12.43 0.76
C CYS A 119 -1.19 10.98 1.04
N VAL A 120 0.09 10.75 1.30
CA VAL A 120 0.67 9.41 1.47
C VAL A 120 1.34 9.32 2.83
N GLU A 121 0.94 8.31 3.60
CA GLU A 121 1.57 7.97 4.87
C GLU A 121 2.76 7.01 4.66
N GLY A 122 3.95 7.40 5.15
CA GLY A 122 5.09 6.49 5.23
C GLY A 122 5.87 6.30 3.92
N PRO A 123 7.16 5.92 4.00
CA PRO A 123 7.95 5.56 2.82
C PRO A 123 7.67 4.13 2.33
N ASP A 124 7.29 3.20 3.22
CA ASP A 124 7.02 1.80 2.86
C ASP A 124 5.60 1.58 2.31
N ARG A 125 4.72 2.58 2.46
CA ARG A 125 3.33 2.65 1.98
C ARG A 125 2.46 1.42 2.35
N PHE A 126 2.95 0.53 3.21
CA PHE A 126 2.33 -0.76 3.49
C PHE A 126 1.53 -0.69 4.80
N PHE A 127 0.24 -1.06 4.76
CA PHE A 127 -0.71 -0.81 5.85
C PHE A 127 -0.90 0.66 6.24
N THR A 128 -0.42 1.59 5.41
CA THR A 128 -0.54 3.02 5.67
C THR A 128 -1.64 3.64 4.84
N PHE A 129 -2.22 4.73 5.34
CA PHE A 129 -3.26 5.49 4.67
C PHE A 129 -2.72 6.16 3.42
N GLN A 130 -3.41 5.97 2.30
CA GLN A 130 -3.07 6.61 1.03
C GLN A 130 -4.33 7.22 0.44
N PHE A 131 -4.25 8.49 0.09
CA PHE A 131 -5.29 9.26 -0.57
C PHE A 131 -4.72 9.80 -1.87
N TYR A 132 -5.29 9.39 -3.00
CA TYR A 132 -4.83 9.74 -4.33
C TYR A 132 -5.82 10.66 -5.03
N GLY A 133 -5.29 11.70 -5.67
CA GLY A 133 -6.09 12.60 -6.50
C GLY A 133 -7.12 13.43 -5.75
N ILE A 134 -6.74 13.91 -4.57
CA ILE A 134 -7.53 14.85 -3.75
C ILE A 134 -7.78 16.12 -4.57
N ARG A 135 -9.06 16.42 -4.79
CA ARG A 135 -9.50 17.52 -5.65
C ARG A 135 -10.87 18.05 -5.24
N GLU A 136 -11.25 19.18 -5.83
CA GLU A 136 -12.58 19.75 -5.65
C GLU A 136 -13.66 18.90 -6.33
N LYS A 137 -14.84 18.82 -5.72
CA LYS A 137 -15.94 17.99 -6.22
C LYS A 137 -16.38 18.43 -7.63
N GLY A 138 -16.60 17.46 -8.52
CA GLY A 138 -16.98 17.73 -9.91
C GLY A 138 -15.84 18.26 -10.79
N GLN A 139 -14.63 18.42 -10.26
CA GLN A 139 -13.47 18.73 -11.05
C GLN A 139 -13.05 17.48 -11.84
N THR A 140 -13.17 17.56 -13.17
CA THR A 140 -12.72 16.50 -14.06
C THR A 140 -11.20 16.53 -14.20
N TRP A 141 -10.57 15.36 -14.23
CA TRP A 141 -9.15 15.22 -14.52
C TRP A 141 -8.99 14.33 -15.74
N ASP A 142 -8.35 14.83 -16.79
CA ASP A 142 -8.18 14.12 -18.07
C ASP A 142 -7.42 12.79 -17.92
N VAL A 143 -6.74 12.60 -16.79
CA VAL A 143 -6.13 11.32 -16.40
C VAL A 143 -7.14 10.17 -16.34
N PHE A 144 -8.41 10.45 -16.02
CA PHE A 144 -9.47 9.45 -15.97
C PHE A 144 -10.08 9.12 -17.35
N SER A 145 -9.81 9.93 -18.38
CA SER A 145 -10.35 9.72 -19.73
C SER A 145 -9.35 9.08 -20.71
N ARG A 146 -8.11 8.84 -20.29
CA ARG A 146 -7.10 8.16 -21.11
C ARG A 146 -7.40 6.66 -21.25
N GLU A 147 -7.50 6.19 -22.49
CA GLU A 147 -7.49 4.75 -22.77
C GLU A 147 -6.11 4.16 -22.45
N THR A 148 -6.11 3.06 -21.70
CA THR A 148 -4.91 2.29 -21.38
C THR A 148 -4.38 1.67 -22.68
N VAL A 149 -3.15 1.98 -23.06
CA VAL A 149 -2.51 1.38 -24.24
C VAL A 149 -2.04 -0.03 -23.86
N MET A 150 -2.77 -1.04 -24.35
CA MET A 150 -2.38 -2.43 -24.21
C MET A 150 -1.44 -2.81 -25.34
N ASP A 151 -0.13 -2.68 -25.09
CA ASP A 151 0.89 -3.22 -25.97
C ASP A 151 1.28 -4.66 -25.56
N ASN A 152 1.73 -5.44 -26.53
CA ASN A 152 2.34 -6.76 -26.31
C ASN A 152 3.79 -6.59 -25.82
N ALA A 153 3.98 -5.81 -24.75
CA ALA A 153 5.30 -5.47 -24.22
C ALA A 153 6.10 -6.69 -23.70
N PHE A 154 5.47 -7.85 -23.55
CA PHE A 154 6.08 -9.06 -23.01
C PHE A 154 5.73 -10.26 -23.89
N ASP A 155 6.70 -11.12 -24.16
CA ASP A 155 6.51 -12.42 -24.80
C ASP A 155 6.40 -13.55 -23.75
N ASP A 156 6.19 -14.79 -24.21
CA ASP A 156 6.04 -15.95 -23.31
C ASP A 156 7.29 -16.22 -22.46
N SER A 157 8.48 -15.84 -22.93
CA SER A 157 9.73 -16.06 -22.19
C SER A 157 9.80 -15.22 -20.92
N PHE A 158 9.14 -14.05 -20.92
CA PHE A 158 9.02 -13.17 -19.75
C PHE A 158 8.32 -13.87 -18.57
N PHE A 159 7.49 -14.88 -18.83
CA PHE A 159 6.70 -15.60 -17.83
C PHE A 159 7.27 -16.98 -17.46
N GLN A 160 8.46 -17.32 -17.96
CA GLN A 160 9.08 -18.60 -17.67
C GLN A 160 9.77 -18.57 -16.32
N ALA A 161 9.50 -19.57 -15.47
CA ALA A 161 10.13 -19.67 -14.16
C ALA A 161 11.66 -19.79 -14.26
N ASP A 162 12.37 -18.96 -13.50
CA ASP A 162 13.84 -18.98 -13.41
C ASP A 162 14.31 -18.29 -12.12
N THR A 163 15.62 -18.35 -11.89
CA THR A 163 16.30 -17.71 -10.76
C THR A 163 16.48 -16.22 -11.03
N VAL A 164 16.16 -15.41 -10.02
CA VAL A 164 16.50 -13.99 -9.95
C VAL A 164 17.68 -13.82 -9.01
N TYR A 165 18.65 -13.01 -9.42
CA TYR A 165 19.77 -12.62 -8.58
C TYR A 165 19.55 -11.20 -8.09
N VAL A 166 19.48 -11.02 -6.78
CA VAL A 166 19.29 -9.69 -6.17
C VAL A 166 20.55 -9.30 -5.43
N THR A 167 21.04 -8.11 -5.74
CA THR A 167 22.12 -7.45 -5.01
C THR A 167 21.66 -6.08 -4.56
N GLY A 168 22.30 -5.53 -3.54
CA GLY A 168 22.04 -4.14 -3.20
C GLY A 168 22.92 -3.60 -2.10
N ARG A 169 22.69 -2.32 -1.81
CA ARG A 169 23.41 -1.55 -0.82
C ARG A 169 22.45 -0.61 -0.09
N ILE A 170 22.63 -0.52 1.23
CA ILE A 170 21.89 0.38 2.10
C ILE A 170 22.83 1.45 2.62
N ALA A 171 22.59 2.69 2.23
CA ALA A 171 23.28 3.87 2.73
C ALA A 171 22.35 4.66 3.67
N ASN A 172 22.86 4.99 4.86
CA ASN A 172 22.14 5.69 5.92
C ASN A 172 20.87 4.97 6.39
N VAL A 173 20.86 4.60 7.67
CA VAL A 173 19.75 3.89 8.30
C VAL A 173 19.20 4.75 9.44
N ARG A 174 17.88 4.87 9.52
CA ARG A 174 17.20 5.56 10.63
C ARG A 174 17.73 5.05 11.96
N LYS A 175 17.99 5.95 12.90
CA LYS A 175 18.80 5.67 14.11
C LYS A 175 18.30 4.48 14.94
N ASP A 176 16.98 4.33 15.09
CA ASP A 176 16.32 3.23 15.83
C ASP A 176 16.41 1.87 15.11
N LEU A 177 16.68 1.86 13.81
CA LEU A 177 16.79 0.64 13.00
C LEU A 177 18.21 0.08 12.93
N LYS A 178 19.25 0.86 13.28
CA LYS A 178 20.66 0.47 13.11
C LYS A 178 21.00 -0.89 13.75
N ASN A 179 20.45 -1.17 14.93
CA ASN A 179 20.69 -2.42 15.66
C ASN A 179 19.81 -3.60 15.17
N LYS A 180 19.07 -3.43 14.08
CA LYS A 180 18.17 -4.44 13.51
C LYS A 180 18.50 -4.79 12.06
N VAL A 181 19.30 -3.96 11.37
CA VAL A 181 19.60 -4.12 9.94
C VAL A 181 20.82 -5.01 9.71
N TYR A 182 21.88 -4.86 10.50
CA TYR A 182 23.14 -5.53 10.20
C TYR A 182 23.22 -6.93 10.80
N ARG A 183 23.81 -7.89 10.06
CA ARG A 183 23.96 -9.30 10.45
C ARG A 183 24.51 -9.49 11.87
N GLU A 184 25.43 -8.66 12.32
CA GLU A 184 26.02 -8.79 13.64
C GLU A 184 25.08 -8.48 14.83
N SER A 185 23.90 -7.92 14.56
CA SER A 185 22.92 -7.53 15.60
C SER A 185 21.86 -8.61 15.88
N LEU A 186 22.08 -9.84 15.41
CA LEU A 186 21.14 -10.97 15.37
C LEU A 186 21.09 -11.77 16.69
N PRO A 187 20.14 -11.48 17.58
CA PRO A 187 19.20 -12.55 17.95
C PRO A 187 17.76 -12.31 17.47
N ASN A 188 17.43 -11.08 17.04
CA ASN A 188 16.04 -10.65 16.86
C ASN A 188 15.68 -10.09 15.46
N SER A 189 16.57 -10.12 14.45
CA SER A 189 16.25 -9.50 13.16
C SER A 189 15.64 -10.48 12.16
N GLN A 190 14.38 -10.22 11.85
CA GLN A 190 13.57 -10.86 10.83
C GLN A 190 13.84 -10.21 9.46
N GLN A 191 14.95 -10.55 8.83
CA GLN A 191 15.26 -10.11 7.47
C GLN A 191 14.83 -11.21 6.51
N PHE A 192 13.80 -10.96 5.72
CA PHE A 192 13.32 -11.97 4.80
C PHE A 192 12.62 -11.43 3.56
N LEU A 193 12.72 -12.20 2.49
CA LEU A 193 11.87 -12.01 1.33
C LEU A 193 10.46 -12.51 1.66
N LEU A 194 9.47 -11.62 1.53
CA LEU A 194 8.06 -11.90 1.70
C LEU A 194 7.45 -12.41 0.39
N GLN A 195 7.96 -13.50 -0.21
CA GLN A 195 7.28 -14.04 -1.40
C GLN A 195 5.80 -14.29 -1.10
N GLN A 196 4.93 -13.41 -1.60
CA GLN A 196 3.51 -13.38 -1.26
C GLN A 196 2.81 -14.70 -1.58
N TYR A 197 3.45 -15.56 -2.40
CA TYR A 197 2.83 -16.74 -2.99
C TYR A 197 3.69 -18.01 -3.00
N ARG A 198 4.62 -18.20 -2.06
CA ARG A 198 5.08 -19.58 -1.80
C ARG A 198 4.04 -20.31 -0.96
N GLU A 199 3.58 -21.46 -1.46
CA GLU A 199 2.87 -22.49 -0.69
C GLU A 199 3.72 -23.08 0.45
N ASN A 200 4.98 -22.67 0.59
CA ASN A 200 5.91 -23.17 1.60
C ASN A 200 5.66 -22.53 2.97
N ASN A 201 4.59 -22.92 3.67
CA ASN A 201 4.48 -23.01 5.14
C ASN A 201 5.30 -22.00 6.00
N GLY A 202 5.37 -20.71 5.63
CA GLY A 202 6.15 -19.70 6.35
C GLY A 202 7.69 -19.86 6.30
N VAL A 203 8.26 -20.51 5.28
CA VAL A 203 9.72 -20.54 5.07
C VAL A 203 10.14 -19.29 4.32
N TYR A 204 10.85 -18.44 5.04
CA TYR A 204 11.37 -17.16 4.60
C TYR A 204 12.84 -17.28 4.17
N ASP A 205 13.19 -16.80 2.98
CA ASP A 205 14.59 -16.69 2.57
C ASP A 205 15.24 -15.58 3.41
N LEU A 206 16.18 -15.94 4.29
CA LEU A 206 16.88 -14.98 5.14
C LEU A 206 17.81 -14.12 4.29
N ILE A 207 17.67 -12.80 4.45
CA ILE A 207 18.56 -11.82 3.85
C ILE A 207 19.52 -11.35 4.93
N TYR A 208 20.79 -11.15 4.55
CA TYR A 208 21.78 -10.64 5.47
C TYR A 208 22.41 -9.38 4.91
N VAL A 209 22.26 -8.27 5.62
CA VAL A 209 22.97 -7.03 5.33
C VAL A 209 24.29 -7.00 6.08
N GLU A 210 25.39 -6.90 5.34
CA GLU A 210 26.75 -6.75 5.85
C GLU A 210 26.95 -5.37 6.49
N LYS A 211 27.99 -5.22 7.33
CA LYS A 211 28.26 -3.96 8.05
C LYS A 211 28.43 -2.74 7.14
N ASP A 212 28.90 -2.94 5.92
CA ASP A 212 29.10 -1.90 4.92
C ASP A 212 27.82 -1.54 4.15
N GLY A 213 26.69 -2.18 4.52
CA GLY A 213 25.38 -1.98 3.93
C GLY A 213 25.06 -2.90 2.75
N THR A 214 26.00 -3.74 2.30
CA THR A 214 25.77 -4.61 1.14
C THR A 214 24.94 -5.84 1.49
N PHE A 215 24.17 -6.32 0.52
CA PHE A 215 23.44 -7.59 0.62
C PHE A 215 23.32 -8.27 -0.74
N SER A 216 23.14 -9.58 -0.73
CA SER A 216 22.85 -10.36 -1.93
C SER A 216 22.05 -11.60 -1.58
N PHE A 217 21.11 -11.98 -2.44
CA PHE A 217 20.40 -13.25 -2.36
C PHE A 217 19.97 -13.69 -3.76
N LYS A 218 19.52 -14.94 -3.88
CA LYS A 218 18.90 -15.44 -5.10
C LYS A 218 17.65 -16.21 -4.75
N THR A 219 16.65 -16.16 -5.62
CA THR A 219 15.39 -16.87 -5.41
C THR A 219 14.79 -17.28 -6.75
N ILE A 220 13.96 -18.32 -6.77
CA ILE A 220 13.25 -18.73 -7.98
C ILE A 220 11.89 -18.04 -7.96
N VAL A 221 11.54 -17.38 -9.06
CA VAL A 221 10.21 -16.80 -9.26
C VAL A 221 9.56 -17.43 -10.49
N ALA A 222 8.28 -17.79 -10.37
CA ALA A 222 7.56 -18.48 -11.45
C ALA A 222 7.15 -17.54 -12.59
N THR A 223 6.91 -16.28 -12.26
CA THR A 223 6.47 -15.21 -13.14
C THR A 223 6.95 -13.88 -12.55
N PRO A 224 7.12 -12.83 -13.37
CA PRO A 224 7.39 -11.49 -12.89
C PRO A 224 6.42 -11.07 -11.80
N CYS A 225 6.94 -10.61 -10.67
CA CYS A 225 6.12 -10.23 -9.53
C CYS A 225 6.70 -9.04 -8.77
N MET A 226 5.79 -8.27 -8.18
CA MET A 226 6.12 -7.19 -7.25
C MET A 226 6.15 -7.78 -5.84
N ASP A 227 7.31 -7.73 -5.20
CA ASP A 227 7.54 -8.39 -3.92
C ASP A 227 8.19 -7.48 -2.87
N LEU A 228 8.10 -7.87 -1.61
CA LEU A 228 8.60 -7.13 -0.47
C LEU A 228 9.85 -7.78 0.11
N ILE A 229 10.92 -7.00 0.17
CA ILE A 229 12.13 -7.31 0.91
C ILE A 229 11.99 -6.68 2.30
N ASN A 230 11.82 -7.49 3.34
CA ASN A 230 11.83 -6.99 4.72
C ASN A 230 13.26 -6.80 5.20
N ILE A 231 13.54 -5.58 5.67
CA ILE A 231 14.80 -5.21 6.29
C ILE A 231 14.47 -4.53 7.62
N ALA A 232 14.75 -5.19 8.74
CA ALA A 232 14.33 -4.73 10.07
C ALA A 232 12.81 -4.48 10.14
N ASP A 233 12.39 -3.28 10.56
CA ASP A 233 10.96 -2.90 10.64
C ASP A 233 10.48 -2.14 9.38
N THR A 234 11.20 -2.27 8.26
CA THR A 234 10.92 -1.60 7.00
C THR A 234 10.89 -2.60 5.86
N ARG A 235 10.18 -2.23 4.79
CA ARG A 235 9.97 -3.07 3.62
C ARG A 235 10.38 -2.27 2.39
N ILE A 236 11.08 -2.94 1.49
CA ILE A 236 11.51 -2.40 0.21
C ILE A 236 10.79 -3.17 -0.87
N LEU A 237 10.16 -2.44 -1.78
CA LEU A 237 9.50 -3.05 -2.93
C LEU A 237 10.54 -3.39 -3.99
N ALA A 238 10.42 -4.58 -4.57
CA ALA A 238 11.26 -5.07 -5.65
C ALA A 238 10.39 -5.67 -6.75
N LEU A 239 10.72 -5.36 -8.01
CA LEU A 239 10.20 -6.08 -9.16
C LEU A 239 11.14 -7.24 -9.44
N LEU A 240 10.69 -8.47 -9.25
CA LEU A 240 11.46 -9.68 -9.50
C LEU A 240 11.02 -10.24 -10.85
N ILE A 241 11.93 -10.29 -11.83
CA ILE A 241 11.70 -10.85 -13.15
C ILE A 241 12.53 -12.15 -13.27
N PRO A 242 11.95 -13.29 -13.70
CA PRO A 242 12.72 -14.52 -13.89
C PRO A 242 13.95 -14.30 -14.78
N GLY A 243 15.11 -14.81 -14.36
CA GLY A 243 16.36 -14.72 -15.12
C GLY A 243 17.12 -13.40 -14.96
N ASP A 244 16.57 -12.46 -14.19
CA ASP A 244 17.09 -11.09 -14.06
C ASP A 244 18.16 -10.93 -12.98
N HIS A 245 19.00 -9.90 -13.15
CA HIS A 245 19.89 -9.36 -12.13
C HIS A 245 19.35 -8.01 -11.65
N LEU A 246 18.71 -8.02 -10.48
CA LEU A 246 18.22 -6.81 -9.83
C LEU A 246 19.29 -6.24 -8.89
N HIS A 247 19.67 -4.99 -9.12
CA HIS A 247 20.51 -4.22 -8.21
C HIS A 247 19.71 -3.09 -7.54
N LEU A 248 19.73 -3.05 -6.20
CA LEU A 248 19.00 -2.06 -5.40
C LEU A 248 19.96 -1.13 -4.63
N GLU A 249 19.80 0.17 -4.83
CA GLU A 249 20.45 1.20 -4.02
C GLU A 249 19.42 1.88 -3.13
N ILE A 250 19.56 1.71 -1.82
CA ILE A 250 18.61 2.18 -0.82
C ILE A 250 19.27 3.26 0.03
N ASN A 251 18.75 4.48 -0.05
CA ASN A 251 19.24 5.62 0.72
C ASN A 251 18.22 6.04 1.79
N ASN A 252 18.71 6.34 3.00
CA ASN A 252 17.91 6.83 4.13
C ASN A 252 16.79 5.84 4.53
N LEU A 253 17.15 4.57 4.72
CA LEU A 253 16.21 3.50 5.08
C LEU A 253 15.39 3.87 6.33
N GLY A 254 14.06 3.86 6.18
CA GLY A 254 13.09 4.15 7.23
C GLY A 254 12.80 5.65 7.45
N GLU A 255 13.48 6.56 6.75
CA GLU A 255 13.28 8.02 6.86
C GLU A 255 12.19 8.54 5.90
N TYR A 256 11.70 9.75 6.14
CA TYR A 256 10.73 10.43 5.24
C TYR A 256 11.26 10.59 3.80
N ASN A 257 12.56 10.82 3.67
CA ASN A 257 13.26 10.97 2.39
C ASN A 257 13.96 9.68 1.94
N GLN A 258 13.42 8.51 2.32
CA GLN A 258 13.89 7.24 1.77
C GLN A 258 13.81 7.26 0.24
N GLN A 259 14.88 6.82 -0.40
CA GLN A 259 14.99 6.69 -1.85
C GLN A 259 15.45 5.27 -2.18
N VAL A 260 14.83 4.68 -3.19
CA VAL A 260 15.18 3.37 -3.72
C VAL A 260 15.33 3.53 -5.22
N THR A 261 16.49 3.14 -5.74
CA THR A 261 16.72 3.01 -7.18
C THR A 261 16.99 1.55 -7.50
N ALA A 262 16.48 1.10 -8.65
CA ALA A 262 16.58 -0.26 -9.11
C ALA A 262 17.12 -0.30 -10.53
N GLN A 263 18.12 -1.14 -10.74
CA GLN A 263 18.64 -1.47 -12.06
C GLN A 263 18.39 -2.95 -12.32
N SER A 264 17.75 -3.24 -13.44
CA SER A 264 17.42 -4.59 -13.91
C SER A 264 18.01 -4.76 -15.31
N ASP A 265 18.34 -5.99 -15.70
CA ASP A 265 18.73 -6.32 -17.06
C ASP A 265 17.61 -6.00 -18.07
N HIS A 266 16.35 -5.94 -17.58
CA HIS A 266 15.17 -5.58 -18.35
C HIS A 266 14.86 -4.08 -18.36
N GLY A 267 15.65 -3.23 -17.69
CA GLY A 267 15.51 -1.78 -17.72
C GLY A 267 15.52 -1.09 -16.35
N ASP A 268 15.32 0.23 -16.36
CA ASP A 268 15.18 1.03 -15.14
C ASP A 268 13.71 1.14 -14.73
N TYR A 269 13.36 0.47 -13.63
CA TYR A 269 12.02 0.48 -13.04
C TYR A 269 11.93 1.32 -11.76
N SER A 270 12.94 2.16 -11.48
CA SER A 270 13.00 2.97 -10.26
C SER A 270 11.75 3.83 -10.08
N ARG A 271 11.19 4.36 -11.18
CA ARG A 271 9.99 5.21 -11.14
C ARG A 271 8.74 4.44 -10.75
N LEU A 272 8.56 3.24 -11.33
CA LEU A 272 7.52 2.30 -10.92
C LEU A 272 7.64 1.98 -9.42
N LEU A 273 8.81 1.54 -8.96
CA LEU A 273 9.01 1.14 -7.56
C LEU A 273 8.79 2.29 -6.57
N ALA A 274 9.24 3.51 -6.90
CA ALA A 274 9.10 4.67 -6.02
C ALA A 274 7.64 5.14 -5.84
N ASN A 275 6.77 4.82 -6.80
CA ASN A 275 5.38 5.29 -6.85
C ASN A 275 4.34 4.19 -6.81
N HIS A 276 4.75 2.92 -6.70
CA HIS A 276 3.84 1.80 -6.69
C HIS A 276 2.91 1.85 -5.45
N PRO A 277 1.59 1.76 -5.64
CA PRO A 277 0.62 1.68 -4.56
C PRO A 277 0.54 0.26 -3.99
N PHE A 278 0.53 0.12 -2.67
CA PHE A 278 0.29 -1.17 -2.05
C PHE A 278 -1.19 -1.49 -1.96
N PHE A 279 -1.65 -2.30 -2.90
CA PHE A 279 -2.97 -2.96 -2.87
C PHE A 279 -2.98 -4.10 -1.86
N TYR A 280 -2.78 -3.80 -0.58
CA TYR A 280 -2.97 -4.76 0.49
C TYR A 280 -4.40 -4.68 1.00
N ASP A 281 -5.04 -5.83 1.19
CA ASP A 281 -6.34 -5.88 1.87
C ASP A 281 -6.28 -6.76 3.10
N ARG A 282 -6.59 -6.17 4.26
CA ARG A 282 -6.77 -6.90 5.53
C ARG A 282 -8.07 -7.69 5.53
N ASP A 283 -9.08 -7.24 4.80
CA ASP A 283 -10.44 -7.79 4.88
C ASP A 283 -10.56 -9.12 4.10
N ILE A 284 -9.68 -9.36 3.12
CA ILE A 284 -9.69 -10.59 2.31
C ILE A 284 -8.94 -11.77 2.98
N ILE A 285 -8.06 -11.48 3.95
CA ILE A 285 -7.37 -12.49 4.77
C ILE A 285 -8.13 -12.72 6.09
N SER A 286 -9.30 -12.11 6.27
CA SER A 286 -10.22 -12.54 7.31
C SER A 286 -10.68 -13.96 6.97
N PRO A 287 -10.54 -14.95 7.86
CA PRO A 287 -10.94 -16.32 7.56
C PRO A 287 -12.39 -16.30 7.10
N ALA A 288 -12.64 -16.86 5.91
CA ALA A 288 -13.98 -16.97 5.35
C ALA A 288 -14.96 -17.41 6.45
N PRO A 289 -16.14 -16.76 6.57
CA PRO A 289 -17.10 -17.10 7.60
C PRO A 289 -17.38 -18.62 7.59
N PRO A 290 -17.64 -19.24 8.76
CA PRO A 290 -17.78 -20.68 8.87
C PRO A 290 -18.86 -21.22 7.92
N LEU A 291 -18.56 -22.38 7.34
CA LEU A 291 -19.23 -23.04 6.23
C LEU A 291 -20.71 -23.40 6.55
N SER A 292 -21.65 -22.48 6.31
CA SER A 292 -23.11 -22.69 6.40
C SER A 292 -23.76 -22.84 5.01
N SER A 293 -25.03 -23.24 4.92
CA SER A 293 -25.76 -23.38 3.64
C SER A 293 -25.90 -22.07 2.85
N ASP A 294 -25.70 -20.91 3.48
CA ASP A 294 -25.74 -19.58 2.85
C ASP A 294 -24.42 -19.21 2.14
N SER A 295 -23.41 -20.08 2.21
CA SER A 295 -22.07 -19.85 1.65
C SER A 295 -22.05 -19.53 0.15
N GLY A 296 -23.01 -20.05 -0.64
CA GLY A 296 -23.08 -19.81 -2.09
C GLY A 296 -23.48 -18.37 -2.45
N MET A 297 -24.43 -17.79 -1.71
CA MET A 297 -24.85 -16.39 -1.90
C MET A 297 -23.82 -15.41 -1.35
N ILE A 298 -23.19 -15.76 -0.22
CA ILE A 298 -22.07 -15.00 0.35
C ILE A 298 -20.90 -14.97 -0.65
N ALA A 299 -20.58 -16.10 -1.31
CA ALA A 299 -19.53 -16.14 -2.32
C ALA A 299 -19.82 -15.23 -3.54
N LEU A 300 -21.07 -15.21 -4.03
CA LEU A 300 -21.46 -14.32 -5.16
C LEU A 300 -21.43 -12.84 -4.78
N GLN A 301 -21.90 -12.47 -3.58
CA GLN A 301 -21.82 -11.10 -3.07
C GLN A 301 -20.36 -10.68 -2.84
N THR A 302 -19.53 -11.60 -2.37
CA THR A 302 -18.08 -11.38 -2.25
C THR A 302 -17.46 -11.12 -3.63
N TRP A 303 -17.85 -11.86 -4.67
CA TRP A 303 -17.33 -11.66 -6.03
C TRP A 303 -17.73 -10.31 -6.65
N SER A 304 -18.97 -9.84 -6.47
CA SER A 304 -19.36 -8.51 -6.97
C SER A 304 -18.58 -7.40 -6.27
N GLN A 305 -18.36 -7.53 -4.96
CA GLN A 305 -17.56 -6.58 -4.18
C GLN A 305 -16.08 -6.62 -4.57
N LEU A 306 -15.52 -7.81 -4.85
CA LEU A 306 -14.16 -7.96 -5.36
C LEU A 306 -13.98 -7.29 -6.74
N ARG A 307 -14.97 -7.42 -7.63
CA ARG A 307 -14.92 -6.77 -8.95
C ARG A 307 -14.96 -5.24 -8.86
N GLU A 308 -15.90 -4.68 -8.10
CA GLU A 308 -15.98 -3.23 -7.88
C GLU A 308 -14.66 -2.69 -7.29
N LYS A 309 -14.08 -3.46 -6.34
CA LYS A 309 -12.78 -3.13 -5.76
C LYS A 309 -11.63 -3.21 -6.77
N GLN A 310 -11.64 -4.21 -7.64
CA GLN A 310 -10.65 -4.37 -8.70
C GLN A 310 -10.71 -3.18 -9.66
N GLU A 311 -11.90 -2.78 -10.09
CA GLU A 311 -12.11 -1.60 -10.94
C GLU A 311 -11.54 -0.33 -10.30
N LYS A 312 -11.83 -0.11 -9.00
CA LYS A 312 -11.24 0.99 -8.23
C LYS A 312 -9.72 0.92 -8.16
N ASN A 313 -9.14 -0.27 -7.93
CA ASN A 313 -7.69 -0.44 -7.88
C ASN A 313 -7.04 -0.18 -9.25
N LEU A 314 -7.67 -0.61 -10.35
CA LEU A 314 -7.21 -0.32 -11.71
C LEU A 314 -7.33 1.17 -12.06
N GLU A 315 -8.32 1.88 -11.53
CA GLU A 315 -8.43 3.33 -11.64
C GLU A 315 -7.26 4.04 -10.93
N ILE A 316 -6.88 3.56 -9.73
CA ILE A 316 -5.69 4.04 -9.02
C ILE A 316 -4.41 3.74 -9.83
N CYS A 317 -4.30 2.55 -10.45
CA CYS A 317 -3.17 2.26 -11.34
C CYS A 317 -3.06 3.28 -12.47
N ARG A 318 -4.18 3.59 -13.13
CA ARG A 318 -4.22 4.58 -14.22
C ARG A 318 -3.82 5.97 -13.74
N TYR A 319 -4.37 6.40 -12.60
CA TYR A 319 -4.00 7.67 -11.94
C TYR A 319 -2.49 7.78 -11.76
N ILE A 320 -1.88 6.78 -11.15
CA ILE A 320 -0.45 6.77 -10.82
C ILE A 320 0.40 6.72 -12.08
N ALA A 321 0.02 5.90 -13.06
CA ALA A 321 0.75 5.75 -14.30
C ALA A 321 0.81 7.07 -15.08
N VAL A 322 -0.32 7.77 -15.20
CA VAL A 322 -0.36 9.06 -15.91
C VAL A 322 0.37 10.14 -15.14
N LYS A 323 0.08 10.29 -13.83
CA LYS A 323 0.73 11.29 -12.97
C LYS A 323 2.25 11.19 -13.02
N ASN A 324 2.78 9.97 -12.99
CA ASN A 324 4.21 9.72 -12.95
C ASN A 324 4.81 9.43 -14.33
N HIS A 325 4.07 9.65 -15.43
CA HIS A 325 4.56 9.43 -16.79
C HIS A 325 5.18 8.04 -17.00
N PHE A 326 4.51 7.00 -16.53
CA PHE A 326 4.94 5.62 -16.73
C PHE A 326 4.94 5.28 -18.22
N SER A 327 5.93 4.48 -18.63
CA SER A 327 5.94 3.80 -19.91
C SER A 327 4.78 2.78 -20.00
N PRO A 328 4.36 2.35 -21.20
CA PRO A 328 3.38 1.28 -21.35
C PRO A 328 3.76 0.00 -20.60
N THR A 329 5.05 -0.33 -20.55
CA THR A 329 5.60 -1.47 -19.83
C THR A 329 5.41 -1.32 -18.31
N GLU A 330 5.76 -0.17 -17.73
CA GLU A 330 5.56 0.10 -16.30
C GLU A 330 4.08 0.10 -15.92
N GLU A 331 3.21 0.70 -16.74
CA GLU A 331 1.75 0.67 -16.53
C GLU A 331 1.20 -0.76 -16.57
N LYS A 332 1.69 -1.59 -17.49
CA LYS A 332 1.29 -3.01 -17.58
C LYS A 332 1.73 -3.79 -16.34
N LEU A 333 2.97 -3.64 -15.88
CA LEU A 333 3.48 -4.29 -14.65
C LEU A 333 2.70 -3.85 -13.40
N LEU A 334 2.37 -2.55 -13.31
CA LEU A 334 1.54 -2.03 -12.25
C LEU A 334 0.15 -2.69 -12.23
N ARG A 335 -0.51 -2.78 -13.38
CA ARG A 335 -1.84 -3.42 -13.51
C ARG A 335 -1.80 -4.91 -13.22
N MET A 336 -0.76 -5.61 -13.69
CA MET A 336 -0.55 -7.03 -13.42
C MET A 336 -0.55 -7.34 -11.92
N THR A 337 -0.08 -6.41 -11.07
CA THR A 337 -0.12 -6.61 -9.61
C THR A 337 -1.56 -6.74 -9.10
N VAL A 338 -2.48 -5.91 -9.61
CA VAL A 338 -3.91 -5.95 -9.24
C VAL A 338 -4.58 -7.19 -9.80
N GLU A 339 -4.35 -7.49 -11.08
CA GLU A 339 -4.95 -8.61 -11.78
C GLU A 339 -4.49 -9.97 -11.22
N THR A 340 -3.20 -10.11 -10.88
CA THR A 340 -2.65 -11.33 -10.28
C THR A 340 -3.20 -11.54 -8.86
N ASN A 341 -3.27 -10.49 -8.04
CA ASN A 341 -3.85 -10.57 -6.70
C ASN A 341 -5.31 -11.01 -6.77
N ASP A 342 -6.11 -10.45 -7.67
CA ASP A 342 -7.52 -10.83 -7.86
C ASP A 342 -7.69 -12.29 -8.30
N ALA A 343 -6.88 -12.76 -9.26
CA ALA A 343 -6.92 -14.15 -9.71
C ALA A 343 -6.62 -15.13 -8.57
N LEU A 344 -5.63 -14.81 -7.72
CA LEU A 344 -5.24 -15.64 -6.59
C LEU A 344 -6.31 -15.68 -5.51
N LEU A 345 -6.94 -14.54 -5.22
CA LEU A 345 -8.04 -14.45 -4.27
C LEU A 345 -9.28 -15.20 -4.77
N SER A 346 -9.58 -15.10 -6.06
CA SER A 346 -10.66 -15.83 -6.71
C SER A 346 -10.43 -17.34 -6.65
N LEU A 347 -9.22 -17.81 -6.94
CA LEU A 347 -8.83 -19.22 -6.82
C LEU A 347 -8.92 -19.73 -5.37
N SER A 348 -8.46 -18.94 -4.40
CA SER A 348 -8.56 -19.28 -2.98
C SER A 348 -10.02 -19.39 -2.52
N GLY A 349 -10.87 -18.43 -2.92
CA GLY A 349 -12.30 -18.45 -2.67
C GLY A 349 -12.99 -19.66 -3.29
N MET A 350 -12.70 -19.97 -4.56
CA MET A 350 -13.20 -21.17 -5.24
C MET A 350 -12.77 -22.46 -4.54
N ARG A 351 -11.49 -22.58 -4.16
CA ARG A 351 -10.97 -23.71 -3.40
C ARG A 351 -11.77 -23.91 -2.11
N ASN A 352 -11.97 -22.83 -1.34
CA ASN A 352 -12.70 -22.89 -0.08
C ASN A 352 -14.17 -23.29 -0.30
N ALA A 353 -14.83 -22.78 -1.35
CA ALA A 353 -16.21 -23.14 -1.70
C ALA A 353 -16.34 -24.61 -2.13
N ILE A 354 -15.40 -25.13 -2.92
CA ILE A 354 -15.34 -26.55 -3.30
C ILE A 354 -15.12 -27.41 -2.05
N SER A 355 -14.17 -27.05 -1.18
CA SER A 355 -13.95 -27.72 0.10
C SER A 355 -15.19 -27.70 1.00
N ALA A 356 -15.97 -26.61 1.01
CA ALA A 356 -17.24 -26.53 1.74
C ALA A 356 -18.26 -27.57 1.26
N LYS A 357 -18.42 -27.63 -0.08
CA LYS A 357 -19.46 -28.41 -0.75
C LYS A 357 -19.15 -29.92 -0.75
N PHE A 358 -17.88 -30.28 -0.92
CA PHE A 358 -17.45 -31.67 -1.09
C PHE A 358 -16.62 -32.21 0.10
N GLY A 359 -16.14 -31.34 0.99
CA GLY A 359 -15.43 -31.76 2.21
C GLY A 359 -16.33 -32.46 3.23
N ARG A 360 -17.63 -32.15 3.25
CA ARG A 360 -18.63 -32.89 4.06
C ARG A 360 -18.80 -34.35 3.60
N THR A 361 -18.45 -34.67 2.36
CA THR A 361 -18.59 -36.02 1.80
C THR A 361 -17.51 -36.99 2.32
N ARG A 362 -16.36 -36.48 2.81
CA ARG A 362 -15.31 -37.35 3.40
C ARG A 362 -15.67 -37.87 4.79
N GLN A 363 -16.38 -37.11 5.61
CA GLN A 363 -16.77 -37.58 6.96
C GLN A 363 -17.88 -38.65 6.93
N THR A 364 -18.74 -38.65 5.91
CA THR A 364 -19.82 -39.65 5.79
C THR A 364 -19.39 -40.97 5.13
N LEU A 365 -18.30 -40.98 4.36
CA LEU A 365 -17.77 -42.20 3.73
C LEU A 365 -16.83 -43.01 4.63
N TRP A 366 -16.13 -42.37 5.58
CA TRP A 366 -15.26 -43.07 6.54
C TRP A 366 -15.99 -43.59 7.80
N GLY A 367 -17.24 -43.15 8.05
CA GLY A 367 -18.07 -43.64 9.15
C GLY A 367 -18.83 -44.94 8.86
N ARG A 368 -18.69 -45.54 7.66
CA ARG A 368 -19.35 -46.81 7.28
C ARG A 368 -18.40 -48.00 7.09
N CYS A 369 -17.10 -47.82 7.26
CA CYS A 369 -16.12 -48.91 7.09
C CYS A 369 -15.55 -49.47 8.41
N THR A 370 -16.06 -49.06 9.59
CA THR A 370 -15.55 -49.56 10.88
C THR A 370 -16.35 -50.72 11.50
N ASP A 371 -17.46 -51.16 10.89
CA ASP A 371 -18.34 -52.18 11.49
C ASP A 371 -18.17 -53.62 10.93
N ALA A 372 -17.00 -53.92 10.35
CA ALA A 372 -16.67 -55.29 9.94
C ALA A 372 -15.32 -55.74 10.55
N THR A 373 -15.28 -55.88 11.87
CA THR A 373 -14.25 -56.68 12.54
C THR A 373 -14.59 -58.16 12.43
N PRO A 374 -13.71 -59.02 11.90
CA PRO A 374 -13.87 -60.47 12.03
C PRO A 374 -13.61 -60.86 13.49
N LYS A 375 -14.57 -61.54 14.13
CA LYS A 375 -14.35 -62.15 15.45
C LYS A 375 -13.29 -63.26 15.31
N LEU A 376 -12.08 -63.01 15.78
CA LEU A 376 -11.10 -64.04 16.08
C LEU A 376 -11.51 -64.72 17.38
N SER A 377 -11.82 -66.01 17.30
CA SER A 377 -12.07 -66.88 18.44
C SER A 377 -10.80 -67.03 19.27
N THR A 378 -10.83 -66.61 20.52
CA THR A 378 -9.88 -67.03 21.54
C THR A 378 -10.24 -68.45 21.95
N ASN A 379 -9.36 -69.42 21.70
CA ASN A 379 -9.41 -70.71 22.37
C ASN A 379 -8.82 -70.54 23.77
N ASP A 380 -9.59 -71.00 24.75
CA ASP A 380 -9.21 -71.13 26.14
C ASP A 380 -8.11 -72.18 26.35
N THR A 381 -7.28 -71.92 27.36
CA THR A 381 -6.89 -72.93 28.36
C THR A 381 -7.34 -72.43 29.71
#